data_AF-A0AAD5YD73-F1
#
_entry.id   AF-A0AAD5YD73-F1
#
_cell.length_a   1.000
_cell.length_b   1.000
_cell.length_c   1.000
_cell.angle_alpha   90.00
_cell.angle_beta   90.00
_cell.angle_gamma   90.00
#
_symmetry.space_group_name_H-M   'P 1'
#
loop_
_entity.id
_entity.type
_entity.pdbx_description
1 polymer ?
#
loop_
_entity_poly.entity_id
_entity_poly.type
_entity_poly.pdbx_seq_one_letter_code
_entity_poly.pdbx_strand_id
1 'polypeptide(L)'
;MSVGLGIATLLTERHDTTLSLDDPYFYLYFGSAPRPPSYFALECSQSEVGRVVRFDSLSKILSSGIRYLNDTSHGFLRMPFDNTYATSSNQLTFSLVLTGNTLVHTTILYLHPRSHPFTHSVSQTASANLQPSSLSQVLALAVLSRWGHQGFLTHTQQVSEFYRAKRDIFEAALRRNLDGLVEWDTPEAGMFIWFRILQGPGSSLGSGQDKQDDSEELIRTKAIEKGVLALPGTIFLPSGRKTAYARAAFSVLDEEDVEEAVKRLREAILDSRGEIGGR
;
A
#
# COMPACT_ATOMS: atom_id res chain seq x y z
N MET A 1 7.83 10.54 -14.32
CA MET A 1 7.51 10.34 -12.89
C MET A 1 8.57 10.90 -11.93
N SER A 2 9.89 10.89 -12.22
CA SER A 2 10.90 11.36 -11.25
C SER A 2 10.83 12.85 -10.86
N VAL A 3 10.38 13.71 -11.78
CA VAL A 3 10.21 15.16 -11.51
C VAL A 3 9.14 15.41 -10.44
N GLY A 4 8.06 14.62 -10.42
CA GLY A 4 6.97 14.76 -9.46
C GLY A 4 7.37 14.34 -8.03
N LEU A 5 8.17 13.29 -7.89
CA LEU A 5 8.62 12.84 -6.56
C LEU A 5 9.60 13.82 -5.91
N GLY A 6 10.49 14.45 -6.70
CA GLY A 6 11.39 15.48 -6.16
C GLY A 6 10.64 16.72 -5.64
N ILE A 7 9.48 17.05 -6.25
CA ILE A 7 8.69 18.22 -5.83
C ILE A 7 8.15 18.05 -4.41
N ALA A 8 7.69 16.86 -4.02
CA ALA A 8 7.12 16.66 -2.69
C ALA A 8 8.18 16.84 -1.58
N THR A 9 9.38 16.31 -1.76
CA THR A 9 10.47 16.48 -0.80
C THR A 9 11.03 17.91 -0.78
N LEU A 10 10.96 18.63 -1.90
CA LEU A 10 11.29 20.07 -1.94
C LEU A 10 10.22 20.92 -1.23
N LEU A 11 8.94 20.57 -1.37
CA LEU A 11 7.85 21.25 -0.67
C LEU A 11 7.94 21.04 0.85
N THR A 12 8.36 19.86 1.29
CA THR A 12 8.55 19.60 2.73
C THR A 12 9.68 20.42 3.33
N GLU A 13 10.76 20.66 2.58
CA GLU A 13 11.82 21.58 2.97
C GLU A 13 11.30 23.04 2.99
N ARG A 14 10.60 23.47 1.94
CA ARG A 14 10.10 24.85 1.82
C ARG A 14 9.08 25.23 2.89
N HIS A 15 8.20 24.31 3.25
CA HIS A 15 7.09 24.56 4.16
C HIS A 15 7.33 24.04 5.58
N ASP A 16 8.53 23.54 5.88
CA ASP A 16 8.90 22.93 7.16
C ASP A 16 7.89 21.86 7.61
N THR A 17 7.49 21.00 6.67
CA THR A 17 6.53 19.91 6.93
C THR A 17 7.22 18.55 6.97
N THR A 18 6.60 17.60 7.67
CA THR A 18 7.01 16.19 7.71
C THR A 18 6.20 15.40 6.68
N LEU A 19 6.85 14.48 5.97
CA LEU A 19 6.24 13.56 5.02
C LEU A 19 6.15 12.16 5.63
N SER A 20 4.93 11.72 5.93
CA SER A 20 4.65 10.34 6.35
C SER A 20 4.38 9.46 5.13
N LEU A 21 5.27 8.51 4.87
CA LEU A 21 5.18 7.52 3.79
C LEU A 21 4.70 6.18 4.34
N ASP A 22 3.49 5.78 4.00
CA ASP A 22 2.95 4.44 4.24
C ASP A 22 3.13 3.57 2.99
N ASP A 23 4.08 2.62 3.01
CA ASP A 23 4.43 1.80 1.83
C ASP A 23 4.38 0.28 2.11
N PRO A 24 3.22 -0.27 2.53
CA PRO A 24 3.07 -1.68 2.87
C PRO A 24 3.18 -2.61 1.66
N TYR A 25 3.17 -2.04 0.45
CA TYR A 25 3.25 -2.73 -0.83
C TYR A 25 4.58 -2.48 -1.55
N PHE A 26 5.60 -1.95 -0.85
CA PHE A 26 6.88 -1.59 -1.47
C PHE A 26 7.49 -2.74 -2.29
N TYR A 27 7.42 -3.96 -1.76
CA TYR A 27 7.96 -5.15 -2.39
C TYR A 27 7.03 -5.79 -3.43
N LEU A 28 5.77 -5.35 -3.52
CA LEU A 28 4.80 -5.83 -4.51
C LEU A 28 4.86 -4.97 -5.77
N TYR A 29 6.05 -4.79 -6.34
CA TYR A 29 6.25 -4.08 -7.60
C TYR A 29 6.51 -5.08 -8.72
N PHE A 30 5.73 -5.00 -9.79
CA PHE A 30 5.78 -5.89 -10.94
C PHE A 30 5.61 -5.13 -12.28
N GLY A 31 5.92 -3.84 -12.27
CA GLY A 31 6.00 -3.02 -13.48
C GLY A 31 7.16 -3.44 -14.39
N SER A 32 7.10 -3.00 -15.65
CA SER A 32 8.11 -3.33 -16.67
C SER A 32 9.37 -2.47 -16.58
N ALA A 33 9.28 -1.30 -15.97
CA ALA A 33 10.40 -0.40 -15.72
C ALA A 33 11.01 -0.64 -14.33
N PRO A 34 12.22 -0.13 -14.03
CA PRO A 34 12.73 -0.12 -12.66
C PRO A 34 11.80 0.65 -11.72
N ARG A 35 11.59 0.14 -10.50
CA ARG A 35 10.77 0.81 -9.48
C ARG A 35 11.29 2.24 -9.25
N PRO A 36 10.42 3.27 -9.24
CA PRO A 36 10.81 4.61 -8.82
C PRO A 36 11.40 4.63 -7.40
N PRO A 37 12.41 5.48 -7.13
CA PRO A 37 12.96 5.62 -5.79
C PRO A 37 11.87 6.10 -4.81
N SER A 38 11.90 5.63 -3.57
CA SER A 38 10.99 6.14 -2.54
C SER A 38 11.37 7.56 -2.12
N TYR A 39 10.43 8.31 -1.56
CA TYR A 39 10.73 9.63 -0.96
C TYR A 39 11.84 9.55 0.08
N PHE A 40 11.90 8.44 0.82
CA PHE A 40 12.96 8.18 1.77
C PHE A 40 14.35 8.10 1.09
N ALA A 41 14.45 7.43 -0.07
CA ALA A 41 15.70 7.39 -0.83
C ALA A 41 16.05 8.75 -1.47
N LEU A 42 15.04 9.52 -1.87
CA LEU A 42 15.23 10.85 -2.47
C LEU A 42 15.69 11.89 -1.45
N GLU A 43 15.21 11.82 -0.20
CA GLU A 43 15.64 12.72 0.88
C GLU A 43 17.16 12.66 1.09
N CYS A 44 17.78 11.49 0.92
CA CYS A 44 19.24 11.34 1.02
C CYS A 44 20.03 12.17 -0.01
N SER A 45 19.38 12.69 -1.05
CA SER A 45 20.00 13.56 -2.05
C SER A 45 19.81 15.06 -1.77
N GLN A 46 19.14 15.42 -0.68
CA GLN A 46 18.85 16.82 -0.29
C GLN A 46 19.88 17.39 0.70
N SER A 47 19.87 18.71 0.87
CA SER A 47 20.73 19.45 1.82
C SER A 47 20.38 19.16 3.28
N GLU A 48 19.12 18.89 3.58
CA GLU A 48 18.64 18.54 4.91
C GLU A 48 17.89 17.19 4.86
N VAL A 49 18.00 16.38 5.92
CA VAL A 49 17.35 15.06 6.04
C VAL A 49 16.55 14.96 7.34
N GLY A 50 15.67 13.94 7.46
CA GLY A 50 14.90 13.66 8.68
C GLY A 50 13.47 14.23 8.68
N ARG A 51 12.95 14.61 7.52
CA ARG A 51 11.58 15.05 7.26
C ARG A 51 10.71 13.93 6.69
N VAL A 52 11.31 12.87 6.14
CA VAL A 52 10.57 11.69 5.64
C VAL A 52 10.54 10.60 6.69
N VAL A 53 9.32 10.16 7.02
CA VAL A 53 9.04 9.06 7.97
C VAL A 53 8.44 7.91 7.18
N ARG A 54 9.09 6.76 7.15
CA ARG A 54 8.62 5.60 6.37
C ARG A 54 8.07 4.51 7.28
N PHE A 55 6.82 4.16 7.08
CA PHE A 55 6.15 3.03 7.71
C PHE A 55 6.23 1.80 6.80
N ASP A 56 6.83 0.73 7.31
CA ASP A 56 6.92 -0.57 6.65
C ASP A 56 6.16 -1.63 7.45
N SER A 57 5.64 -2.64 6.76
CA SER A 57 4.98 -3.77 7.41
C SER A 57 5.32 -5.09 6.75
N LEU A 58 5.46 -6.13 7.58
CA LEU A 58 5.59 -7.51 7.11
C LEU A 58 4.23 -8.13 6.73
N SER A 59 3.13 -7.39 6.90
CA SER A 59 1.77 -7.91 6.74
C SER A 59 1.46 -8.46 5.34
N LYS A 60 2.10 -7.90 4.31
CA LYS A 60 1.82 -8.22 2.91
C LYS A 60 2.90 -9.08 2.25
N ILE A 61 3.98 -9.36 2.97
CA ILE A 61 5.11 -10.15 2.49
C ILE A 61 5.37 -11.39 3.34
N LEU A 62 5.03 -11.39 4.63
CA LEU A 62 5.09 -12.59 5.50
C LEU A 62 3.69 -13.05 5.89
N SER A 63 2.98 -12.26 6.70
CA SER A 63 1.63 -12.55 7.15
C SER A 63 1.04 -11.37 7.92
N SER A 64 -0.23 -11.05 7.64
CA SER A 64 -0.96 -10.02 8.38
C SER A 64 -1.20 -10.37 9.85
N GLY A 65 -1.16 -11.66 10.20
CA GLY A 65 -1.33 -12.14 11.57
C GLY A 65 -0.15 -11.87 12.50
N ILE A 66 1.04 -11.60 11.95
CA ILE A 66 2.27 -11.32 12.72
C ILE A 66 2.18 -9.95 13.41
N ARG A 67 1.33 -9.03 12.93
CA ARG A 67 1.14 -7.67 13.46
C ARG A 67 2.47 -6.95 13.76
N TYR A 68 3.43 -7.11 12.85
CA TYR A 68 4.73 -6.44 12.92
C TYR A 68 4.74 -5.27 11.94
N LEU A 69 4.94 -4.08 12.51
CA LEU A 69 5.07 -2.81 11.81
C LEU A 69 6.35 -2.15 12.31
N ASN A 70 7.15 -1.63 11.39
CA ASN A 70 8.36 -0.91 11.69
C ASN A 70 8.23 0.52 11.16
N ASP A 71 8.49 1.52 12.01
CA ASP A 71 8.58 2.91 11.61
C ASP A 71 10.06 3.28 11.51
N THR A 72 10.48 3.71 10.33
CA THR A 72 11.86 4.04 10.04
C THR A 72 11.96 5.46 9.51
N SER A 73 12.55 6.34 10.32
CA SER A 73 12.97 7.66 9.88
C SER A 73 14.33 7.63 9.17
N HIS A 74 15.06 6.51 9.25
CA HIS A 74 16.40 6.32 8.70
C HIS A 74 16.65 4.84 8.30
N GLY A 75 16.09 4.40 7.18
CA GLY A 75 16.50 3.19 6.44
C GLY A 75 16.09 1.83 7.02
N PHE A 76 15.28 1.07 6.27
CA PHE A 76 14.91 -0.30 6.62
C PHE A 76 16.14 -1.24 6.62
N LEU A 77 16.33 -1.97 7.73
CA LEU A 77 17.13 -3.20 7.84
C LEU A 77 18.66 -3.08 7.80
N ARG A 78 19.29 -2.77 8.94
CA ARG A 78 20.63 -3.29 9.26
C ARG A 78 20.46 -4.52 10.16
N MET A 79 20.32 -5.70 9.55
CA MET A 79 20.33 -6.97 10.29
C MET A 79 21.64 -7.07 11.11
N PRO A 80 21.62 -7.64 12.33
CA PRO A 80 22.77 -7.64 13.25
C PRO A 80 23.84 -8.69 12.87
N PHE A 81 24.11 -8.92 11.58
CA PHE A 81 25.10 -9.91 11.14
C PHE A 81 26.54 -9.39 11.21
N ASP A 82 26.74 -8.08 11.32
CA ASP A 82 28.07 -7.48 11.40
C ASP A 82 28.33 -6.90 12.79
N ASN A 83 29.25 -7.55 13.51
CA ASN A 83 29.79 -7.12 14.80
C ASN A 83 30.76 -5.92 14.64
N THR A 84 30.69 -5.19 13.54
CA THR A 84 31.53 -4.04 13.22
C THR A 84 30.80 -2.74 13.56
N TYR A 85 31.08 -2.26 14.77
CA TYR A 85 30.80 -0.90 15.21
C TYR A 85 31.51 0.09 14.29
N ALA A 86 30.82 0.56 13.24
CA ALA A 86 31.25 1.73 12.49
C ALA A 86 30.60 2.97 13.10
N THR A 87 31.28 3.57 14.07
CA THR A 87 31.02 4.91 14.57
C THR A 87 31.19 5.92 13.44
N SER A 88 30.12 6.20 12.70
CA SER A 88 30.00 7.41 11.90
C SER A 88 28.82 8.21 12.45
N SER A 89 29.10 9.45 12.78
CA SER A 89 28.43 10.28 13.80
C SER A 89 27.03 10.79 13.43
N ASN A 90 26.30 10.15 12.53
CA ASN A 90 24.94 10.54 12.11
C ASN A 90 24.04 9.33 11.75
N GLN A 91 24.33 8.13 12.25
CA GLN A 91 23.56 6.93 11.91
C GLN A 91 22.70 6.43 13.07
N LEU A 92 21.37 6.42 12.87
CA LEU A 92 20.42 5.68 13.68
C LEU A 92 20.63 4.18 13.43
N THR A 93 21.03 3.45 14.48
CA THR A 93 21.18 1.99 14.42
C THR A 93 20.16 1.37 15.36
N PHE A 94 19.21 0.60 14.81
CA PHE A 94 18.36 -0.29 15.59
C PHE A 94 19.17 -1.54 15.95
N SER A 95 19.77 -1.54 17.13
CA SER A 95 20.52 -2.70 17.62
C SER A 95 19.63 -3.58 18.50
N LEU A 96 19.33 -4.79 18.03
CA LEU A 96 18.86 -5.86 18.90
C LEU A 96 20.07 -6.35 19.71
N VAL A 97 20.26 -5.84 20.92
CA VAL A 97 21.38 -6.27 21.79
C VAL A 97 20.96 -7.53 22.56
N LEU A 98 21.56 -8.66 22.20
CA LEU A 98 21.51 -9.89 22.99
C LEU A 98 22.57 -9.79 24.11
N THR A 99 22.15 -9.44 25.33
CA THR A 99 23.00 -9.54 26.53
C THR A 99 22.56 -10.76 27.35
N GLY A 100 23.29 -11.87 27.21
CA GLY A 100 22.97 -13.13 27.89
C GLY A 100 21.62 -13.72 27.44
N ASN A 101 21.13 -14.76 28.13
CA ASN A 101 19.84 -15.44 27.84
C ASN A 101 18.59 -14.53 28.02
N THR A 102 18.74 -13.21 27.99
CA THR A 102 17.68 -12.22 28.17
C THR A 102 17.65 -11.27 26.97
N LEU A 103 16.51 -11.26 26.29
CA LEU A 103 16.20 -10.34 25.21
C LEU A 103 15.93 -8.97 25.82
N VAL A 104 16.92 -8.08 25.82
CA VAL A 104 16.76 -6.70 26.32
C VAL A 104 16.53 -5.80 25.12
N HIS A 105 15.28 -5.39 24.90
CA HIS A 105 14.93 -4.36 23.93
C HIS A 105 15.48 -3.02 24.41
N THR A 106 16.62 -2.58 23.85
CA THR A 106 17.16 -1.24 24.11
C THR A 106 17.01 -0.41 22.85
N THR A 107 15.98 0.42 22.83
CA THR A 107 15.78 1.44 21.82
C THR A 107 16.71 2.63 22.10
N ILE A 108 17.89 2.68 21.46
CA ILE A 108 18.71 3.91 21.43
C ILE A 108 18.39 4.64 20.13
N LEU A 109 17.49 5.62 20.20
CA LEU A 109 17.21 6.53 19.09
C LEU A 109 18.13 7.75 19.17
N TYR A 110 19.02 7.92 18.19
CA TYR A 110 19.67 9.21 17.96
C TYR A 110 18.78 10.06 17.04
N LEU A 111 18.01 10.94 17.66
CA LEU A 111 17.06 11.80 17.00
C LEU A 111 17.77 13.02 16.41
N HIS A 112 17.69 13.22 15.08
CA HIS A 112 18.12 14.46 14.44
C HIS A 112 17.42 15.65 15.13
N PRO A 113 18.07 16.78 15.44
CA PRO A 113 17.52 17.82 16.33
C PRO A 113 16.16 18.46 15.92
N ARG A 114 15.63 18.16 14.72
CA ARG A 114 14.27 18.56 14.27
C ARG A 114 13.21 17.46 14.35
N SER A 115 13.52 16.30 14.92
CA SER A 115 12.60 15.16 15.05
C SER A 115 11.64 15.30 16.25
N HIS A 116 11.16 16.51 16.52
CA HIS A 116 10.18 16.80 17.58
C HIS A 116 8.93 15.90 17.56
N PRO A 117 8.36 15.49 16.42
CA PRO A 117 7.23 14.54 16.42
C PRO A 117 7.60 13.12 16.89
N PHE A 118 8.87 12.72 16.83
CA PHE A 118 9.31 11.37 17.17
C PHE A 118 9.49 11.14 18.68
N THR A 119 9.80 12.17 19.46
CA THR A 119 9.83 12.04 20.93
C THR A 119 8.44 11.73 21.46
N HIS A 120 7.40 12.35 20.89
CA HIS A 120 6.01 12.08 21.24
C HIS A 120 5.57 10.67 20.83
N SER A 121 5.98 10.16 19.66
CA SER A 121 5.57 8.82 19.21
C SER A 121 6.17 7.70 20.07
N VAL A 122 7.41 7.86 20.55
CA VAL A 122 8.05 6.92 21.48
C VAL A 122 7.32 6.90 22.82
N SER A 123 7.00 8.07 23.38
CA SER A 123 6.23 8.16 24.62
C SER A 123 4.84 7.55 24.48
N GLN A 124 4.15 7.80 23.35
CA GLN A 124 2.86 7.17 23.06
C GLN A 124 2.98 5.66 22.94
N THR A 125 4.00 5.14 22.26
CA THR A 125 4.22 3.70 22.14
C THR A 125 4.43 3.09 23.53
N ALA A 126 5.28 3.69 24.36
CA ALA A 126 5.54 3.21 25.72
C ALA A 126 4.29 3.21 26.62
N SER A 127 3.30 4.07 26.36
CA SER A 127 2.07 4.14 27.17
C SER A 127 0.89 3.35 26.60
N ALA A 128 0.77 3.24 25.27
CA ALA A 128 -0.42 2.72 24.62
C ALA A 128 -0.26 1.30 24.02
N ASN A 129 0.93 0.94 23.55
CA ASN A 129 1.12 -0.31 22.79
C ASN A 129 2.35 -1.13 23.20
N LEU A 130 3.26 -0.54 23.99
CA LEU A 130 4.55 -1.07 24.46
C LEU A 130 5.46 -1.60 23.34
N GLN A 131 5.12 -2.76 22.78
CA GLN A 131 5.82 -3.44 21.71
C GLN A 131 4.92 -4.48 21.03
N PRO A 132 5.24 -4.91 19.80
CA PRO A 132 4.60 -6.07 19.17
C PRO A 132 4.77 -7.34 20.00
N SER A 133 3.89 -8.34 19.79
CA SER A 133 3.98 -9.63 20.49
C SER A 133 5.38 -10.25 20.39
N SER A 134 6.00 -10.56 21.54
CA SER A 134 7.35 -11.12 21.59
C SER A 134 7.46 -12.45 20.83
N LEU A 135 6.42 -13.29 20.87
CA LEU A 135 6.38 -14.51 20.06
C LEU A 135 6.43 -14.19 18.55
N SER A 136 5.68 -13.17 18.12
CA SER A 136 5.68 -12.74 16.71
C SER A 136 7.05 -12.18 16.30
N GLN A 137 7.69 -11.41 17.19
CA GLN A 137 9.05 -10.89 16.97
C GLN A 137 10.07 -12.04 16.82
N VAL A 138 10.04 -13.04 17.71
CA VAL A 138 10.97 -14.19 17.66
C VAL A 138 10.75 -15.02 16.40
N LEU A 139 9.49 -15.29 16.02
CA LEU A 139 9.19 -16.02 14.79
C LEU A 139 9.66 -15.26 13.55
N ALA A 140 9.37 -13.96 13.45
CA ALA A 140 9.82 -13.12 12.35
C ALA A 140 11.36 -13.10 12.30
N LEU A 141 12.03 -12.90 13.44
CA LEU A 141 13.48 -12.90 13.52
C LEU A 141 14.08 -14.24 13.09
N ALA A 142 13.53 -15.37 13.54
CA ALA A 142 14.02 -16.70 13.20
C ALA A 142 13.91 -16.97 11.68
N VAL A 143 12.77 -16.63 11.08
CA VAL A 143 12.55 -16.77 9.63
C VAL A 143 13.50 -15.87 8.86
N LEU A 144 13.55 -14.58 9.19
CA LEU A 144 14.38 -13.60 8.48
C LEU A 144 15.88 -13.89 8.65
N SER A 145 16.30 -14.37 9.83
CA SER A 145 17.70 -14.73 10.08
C SER A 145 18.10 -15.96 9.27
N ARG A 146 17.21 -16.95 9.14
CA ARG A 146 17.45 -18.15 8.33
C ARG A 146 17.51 -17.83 6.84
N TRP A 147 16.65 -16.95 6.35
CA TRP A 147 16.66 -16.54 4.96
C TRP A 147 17.85 -15.65 4.60
N GLY A 148 18.30 -14.83 5.56
CA GLY A 148 19.23 -13.76 5.28
C GLY A 148 18.66 -12.73 4.29
N HIS A 149 19.47 -11.75 3.92
CA HIS A 149 19.01 -10.67 3.03
C HIS A 149 18.60 -11.18 1.64
N GLN A 150 19.42 -12.07 1.05
CA GLN A 150 19.15 -12.62 -0.28
C GLN A 150 17.90 -13.51 -0.29
N GLY A 151 17.70 -14.33 0.74
CA GLY A 151 16.49 -15.16 0.85
C GLY A 151 15.23 -14.31 1.02
N PHE A 152 15.31 -13.23 1.81
CA PHE A 152 14.22 -12.27 1.93
C PHE A 152 13.87 -11.60 0.59
N LEU A 153 14.87 -11.11 -0.15
CA LEU A 153 14.65 -10.51 -1.47
C LEU A 153 14.02 -11.51 -2.45
N THR A 154 14.54 -12.74 -2.48
CA THR A 154 14.01 -13.83 -3.31
C THR A 154 12.55 -14.12 -2.97
N HIS A 155 12.22 -14.24 -1.68
CA HIS A 155 10.86 -14.43 -1.20
C HIS A 155 9.94 -13.28 -1.63
N THR A 156 10.38 -12.03 -1.45
CA THR A 156 9.58 -10.87 -1.89
C THR A 156 9.34 -10.83 -3.39
N GLN A 157 10.31 -11.27 -4.20
CA GLN A 157 10.15 -11.40 -5.65
C GLN A 157 9.11 -12.46 -5.99
N GLN A 158 9.16 -13.63 -5.35
CA GLN A 158 8.17 -14.69 -5.55
C GLN A 158 6.76 -14.23 -5.19
N VAL A 159 6.60 -13.50 -4.08
CA VAL A 159 5.32 -12.90 -3.68
C VAL A 159 4.86 -11.86 -4.72
N SER A 160 5.76 -11.02 -5.23
CA SER A 160 5.43 -10.05 -6.29
C SER A 160 4.96 -10.74 -7.58
N GLU A 161 5.65 -11.80 -8.01
CA GLU A 161 5.28 -12.59 -9.19
C GLU A 161 3.92 -13.29 -9.02
N PHE A 162 3.63 -13.79 -7.81
CA PHE A 162 2.31 -14.34 -7.48
C PHE A 162 1.20 -13.30 -7.64
N TYR A 163 1.39 -12.08 -7.10
CA TYR A 163 0.39 -11.01 -7.25
C TYR A 163 0.29 -10.48 -8.67
N ARG A 164 1.39 -10.47 -9.44
CA ARG A 164 1.38 -10.15 -10.87
C ARG A 164 0.45 -11.12 -11.62
N ALA A 165 0.59 -12.42 -11.41
CA ALA A 165 -0.24 -13.43 -12.07
C ALA A 165 -1.73 -13.25 -11.72
N LYS A 166 -2.05 -13.00 -10.44
CA LYS A 166 -3.42 -12.69 -10.00
C LYS A 166 -3.98 -11.42 -10.67
N ARG A 167 -3.15 -10.37 -10.82
CA ARG A 167 -3.52 -9.15 -11.54
C ARG A 167 -3.81 -9.43 -13.00
N ASP A 168 -2.97 -10.20 -13.68
CA ASP A 168 -3.12 -10.52 -15.10
C ASP A 168 -4.43 -11.30 -15.36
N ILE A 169 -4.75 -12.25 -14.48
CA ILE A 169 -6.03 -13.00 -14.51
C ILE A 169 -7.22 -12.03 -14.35
N PHE A 170 -7.17 -11.17 -13.34
CA PHE A 170 -8.24 -10.20 -13.07
C PHE A 170 -8.44 -9.23 -14.24
N GLU A 171 -7.33 -8.71 -14.78
CA GLU A 171 -7.36 -7.80 -15.91
C GLU A 171 -7.89 -8.49 -17.19
N ALA A 172 -7.54 -9.74 -17.44
CA ALA A 172 -8.10 -10.51 -18.55
C ALA A 172 -9.62 -10.69 -18.41
N ALA A 173 -10.12 -10.95 -17.21
CA ALA A 173 -11.57 -11.02 -16.93
C ALA A 173 -12.25 -9.65 -17.17
N LEU A 174 -11.64 -8.55 -16.74
CA LEU A 174 -12.12 -7.19 -17.01
C LEU A 174 -12.21 -6.91 -18.52
N ARG A 175 -11.16 -7.22 -19.30
CA ARG A 175 -11.16 -7.02 -20.75
C ARG A 175 -12.24 -7.84 -21.45
N ARG A 176 -12.49 -9.08 -21.02
CA ARG A 176 -13.51 -9.92 -21.66
C ARG A 176 -14.94 -9.47 -21.35
N ASN A 177 -15.19 -9.03 -20.12
CA ASN A 177 -16.55 -8.86 -19.62
C ASN A 177 -16.96 -7.41 -19.36
N LEU A 178 -16.04 -6.47 -19.22
CA LEU A 178 -16.34 -5.07 -18.89
C LEU A 178 -15.77 -4.06 -19.88
N ASP A 179 -15.25 -4.52 -21.02
CA ASP A 179 -14.83 -3.62 -22.10
C ASP A 179 -16.01 -2.74 -22.56
N GLY A 180 -15.73 -1.45 -22.73
CA GLY A 180 -16.73 -0.41 -23.01
C GLY A 180 -17.68 -0.06 -21.85
N LEU A 181 -17.59 -0.74 -20.70
CA LEU A 181 -18.39 -0.42 -19.50
C LEU A 181 -17.58 0.26 -18.40
N VAL A 182 -16.29 -0.06 -18.32
CA VAL A 182 -15.37 0.53 -17.35
C VAL A 182 -14.04 0.89 -18.02
N GLU A 183 -13.37 1.92 -17.50
CA GLU A 183 -12.00 2.29 -17.86
C GLU A 183 -11.08 2.02 -16.68
N TRP A 184 -9.87 1.52 -16.91
CA TRP A 184 -8.87 1.31 -15.87
C TRP A 184 -7.47 1.45 -16.43
N ASP A 185 -6.53 1.74 -15.53
CA ASP A 185 -5.10 1.63 -15.80
C ASP A 185 -4.57 0.34 -15.21
N THR A 186 -3.67 -0.33 -15.94
CA THR A 186 -3.01 -1.53 -15.46
C THR A 186 -2.12 -1.19 -14.25
N PRO A 187 -2.39 -1.73 -13.05
CA PRO A 187 -1.56 -1.43 -11.89
C PRO A 187 -0.19 -2.09 -12.03
N GLU A 188 0.87 -1.35 -11.71
CA GLU A 188 2.26 -1.87 -11.71
C GLU A 188 2.70 -2.37 -10.33
N ALA A 189 1.89 -2.13 -9.30
CA ALA A 189 2.21 -2.51 -7.94
C ALA A 189 0.97 -2.72 -7.07
N GLY A 190 1.16 -3.43 -5.95
CA GLY A 190 0.15 -3.64 -4.94
C GLY A 190 -0.82 -4.77 -5.26
N MET A 191 -2.05 -4.63 -4.78
CA MET A 191 -3.07 -5.69 -4.81
C MET A 191 -4.46 -5.22 -5.20
N PHE A 192 -4.56 -4.00 -5.73
CA PHE A 192 -5.82 -3.36 -6.06
C PHE A 192 -5.83 -2.89 -7.50
N ILE A 193 -7.00 -2.99 -8.11
CA ILE A 193 -7.30 -2.36 -9.37
C ILE A 193 -8.39 -1.32 -9.15
N TRP A 194 -8.19 -0.16 -9.76
CA TRP A 194 -9.14 0.93 -9.77
C TRP A 194 -9.73 1.02 -11.16
N PHE A 195 -11.05 1.10 -11.22
CA PHE A 195 -11.76 1.27 -12.48
C PHE A 195 -12.82 2.36 -12.35
N ARG A 196 -12.95 3.16 -13.40
CA ARG A 196 -13.97 4.18 -13.59
C ARG A 196 -15.15 3.55 -14.29
N ILE A 197 -16.33 3.61 -13.70
CA ILE A 197 -17.55 3.08 -14.31
C ILE A 197 -18.08 4.12 -15.30
N LEU A 198 -18.20 3.73 -16.56
CA LEU A 198 -18.71 4.61 -17.61
C LEU A 198 -20.22 4.75 -17.46
N GLN A 199 -20.75 5.92 -17.77
CA GLN A 199 -22.18 6.07 -17.94
C GLN A 199 -22.59 5.69 -19.37
N GLY A 200 -23.80 5.14 -19.55
CA GLY A 200 -24.29 4.71 -20.86
C GLY A 200 -24.44 5.87 -21.87
N PRO A 201 -24.50 5.57 -23.18
CA PRO A 201 -24.71 6.57 -24.24
C PRO A 201 -26.10 7.21 -24.07
N GLY A 202 -26.15 8.42 -23.52
CA GLY A 202 -27.37 9.12 -23.11
C GLY A 202 -27.20 9.97 -21.85
N SER A 203 -26.11 9.75 -21.11
CA SER A 203 -25.71 10.54 -19.93
C SER A 203 -24.86 11.77 -20.27
N SER A 204 -24.20 11.79 -21.42
CA SER A 204 -23.27 12.84 -21.84
C SER A 204 -23.91 13.85 -22.79
N LEU A 205 -24.90 14.60 -22.31
CA LEU A 205 -25.21 15.92 -22.86
C LEU A 205 -25.91 16.81 -21.83
N GLY A 206 -25.23 17.03 -20.70
CA GLY A 206 -25.64 18.01 -19.70
C GLY A 206 -24.41 18.66 -19.11
N SER A 207 -23.98 19.77 -19.71
CA SER A 207 -23.05 20.73 -19.12
C SER A 207 -23.73 21.42 -17.92
N GLY A 208 -23.96 20.66 -16.85
CA GLY A 208 -24.53 21.12 -15.59
C GLY A 208 -23.81 20.40 -14.45
N GLN A 209 -23.33 21.16 -13.47
CA GLN A 209 -22.48 20.72 -12.36
C GLN A 209 -23.12 19.67 -11.41
N ASP A 210 -24.33 19.19 -11.67
CA ASP A 210 -25.13 18.39 -10.72
C ASP A 210 -25.35 16.91 -11.06
N LYS A 211 -24.83 16.41 -12.20
CA LYS A 211 -24.77 14.95 -12.44
C LYS A 211 -23.37 14.43 -12.14
N GLN A 212 -23.01 14.44 -10.86
CA GLN A 212 -21.75 13.84 -10.41
C GLN A 212 -21.89 12.32 -10.46
N ASP A 213 -21.06 11.66 -11.27
CA ASP A 213 -21.02 10.20 -11.39
C ASP A 213 -20.96 9.55 -10.01
N ASP A 214 -21.88 8.63 -9.71
CA ASP A 214 -21.99 7.99 -8.40
C ASP A 214 -21.86 6.48 -8.51
N SER A 215 -20.70 5.96 -8.08
CA SER A 215 -20.47 4.52 -7.94
C SER A 215 -21.00 3.96 -6.63
N GLU A 216 -21.34 4.79 -5.63
CA GLU A 216 -21.67 4.30 -4.29
C GLU A 216 -22.97 3.52 -4.26
N GLU A 217 -24.02 4.05 -4.88
CA GLU A 217 -25.31 3.37 -4.97
C GLU A 217 -25.17 2.03 -5.69
N LEU A 218 -24.58 2.02 -6.90
CA LEU A 218 -24.35 0.81 -7.69
C LEU A 218 -23.59 -0.26 -6.90
N ILE A 219 -22.47 0.11 -6.28
CA ILE A 219 -21.57 -0.84 -5.63
C ILE A 219 -22.15 -1.34 -4.31
N ARG A 220 -22.80 -0.49 -3.51
CA ARG A 220 -23.36 -0.89 -2.21
C ARG A 220 -24.70 -1.61 -2.30
N THR A 221 -25.40 -1.51 -3.43
CA THR A 221 -26.70 -2.16 -3.62
C THR A 221 -26.57 -3.28 -4.64
N LYS A 222 -26.67 -2.95 -5.93
CA LYS A 222 -26.75 -3.90 -7.06
C LYS A 222 -25.58 -4.87 -7.11
N ALA A 223 -24.34 -4.40 -6.89
CA ALA A 223 -23.18 -5.28 -6.89
C ALA A 223 -23.22 -6.27 -5.73
N ILE A 224 -23.56 -5.81 -4.52
CA ILE A 224 -23.69 -6.68 -3.33
C ILE A 224 -24.85 -7.68 -3.48
N GLU A 225 -26.00 -7.26 -4.01
CA GLU A 225 -27.14 -8.15 -4.28
C GLU A 225 -26.77 -9.26 -5.27
N LYS A 226 -25.89 -8.95 -6.22
CA LYS A 226 -25.29 -9.92 -7.15
C LYS A 226 -24.04 -10.59 -6.58
N GLY A 227 -23.75 -10.49 -5.29
CA GLY A 227 -22.65 -11.19 -4.63
C GLY A 227 -21.25 -10.71 -5.02
N VAL A 228 -21.11 -9.46 -5.49
CA VAL A 228 -19.82 -8.81 -5.80
C VAL A 228 -19.48 -7.80 -4.72
N LEU A 229 -18.34 -8.02 -4.06
CA LEU A 229 -17.81 -7.07 -3.08
C LEU A 229 -16.70 -6.21 -3.72
N ALA A 230 -17.05 -4.96 -4.02
CA ALA A 230 -16.10 -3.92 -4.38
C ALA A 230 -16.26 -2.72 -3.43
N LEU A 231 -15.29 -1.81 -3.43
CA LEU A 231 -15.33 -0.61 -2.59
C LEU A 231 -15.60 0.61 -3.46
N PRO A 232 -16.66 1.40 -3.19
CA PRO A 232 -16.92 2.62 -3.93
C PRO A 232 -15.85 3.67 -3.65
N GLY A 233 -15.52 4.50 -4.64
CA GLY A 233 -14.46 5.49 -4.55
C GLY A 233 -14.71 6.57 -3.50
N THR A 234 -15.97 6.81 -3.16
CA THR A 234 -16.41 7.84 -2.21
C THR A 234 -15.76 7.67 -0.84
N ILE A 235 -15.53 6.43 -0.40
CA ILE A 235 -14.91 6.13 0.91
C ILE A 235 -13.42 6.51 0.96
N PHE A 236 -12.79 6.77 -0.18
CA PHE A 236 -11.38 7.16 -0.29
C PHE A 236 -11.19 8.67 -0.46
N LEU A 237 -12.27 9.43 -0.58
CA LEU A 237 -12.21 10.89 -0.67
C LEU A 237 -12.53 11.49 0.71
N PRO A 238 -11.60 12.24 1.33
CA PRO A 238 -11.85 12.88 2.62
C PRO A 238 -13.08 13.80 2.64
N SER A 239 -13.41 14.37 1.48
CA SER A 239 -14.58 15.24 1.31
C SER A 239 -15.90 14.49 1.14
N GLY A 240 -15.89 13.16 1.01
CA GLY A 240 -17.09 12.35 0.73
C GLY A 240 -17.78 12.68 -0.60
N ARG A 241 -17.03 13.26 -1.56
CA ARG A 241 -17.60 13.66 -2.85
C ARG A 241 -17.92 12.42 -3.68
N LYS A 242 -18.99 12.50 -4.48
CA LYS A 242 -19.39 11.43 -5.40
C LYS A 242 -18.32 11.20 -6.49
N THR A 243 -18.18 9.96 -6.90
CA THR A 243 -17.17 9.53 -7.89
C THR A 243 -17.61 8.27 -8.63
N ALA A 244 -17.28 8.21 -9.92
CA ALA A 244 -17.45 7.04 -10.79
C ALA A 244 -16.52 5.86 -10.47
N TYR A 245 -15.48 6.09 -9.67
CA TYR A 245 -14.44 5.11 -9.43
C TYR A 245 -14.85 4.07 -8.39
N ALA A 246 -14.47 2.83 -8.61
CA ALA A 246 -14.52 1.77 -7.60
C ALA A 246 -13.17 1.04 -7.54
N ARG A 247 -12.91 0.40 -6.40
CA ARG A 247 -11.69 -0.37 -6.13
C ARG A 247 -12.04 -1.81 -5.85
N ALA A 248 -11.37 -2.73 -6.54
CA ALA A 248 -11.42 -4.16 -6.26
C ALA A 248 -10.03 -4.68 -5.87
N ALA A 249 -10.00 -5.73 -5.05
CA ALA A 249 -8.76 -6.43 -4.69
C ALA A 249 -8.66 -7.73 -5.50
N PHE A 250 -7.52 -7.96 -6.14
CA PHE A 250 -7.25 -9.21 -6.88
C PHE A 250 -6.48 -10.24 -6.03
N SER A 251 -6.33 -9.99 -4.73
CA SER A 251 -5.47 -10.80 -3.85
C SER A 251 -6.05 -12.13 -3.38
N VAL A 252 -7.37 -12.31 -3.46
CA VAL A 252 -8.08 -13.40 -2.74
C VAL A 252 -8.61 -14.48 -3.67
N LEU A 253 -9.26 -14.07 -4.76
CA LEU A 253 -10.06 -14.97 -5.59
C LEU A 253 -9.20 -15.78 -6.56
N ASP A 254 -9.66 -16.98 -6.90
CA ASP A 254 -9.11 -17.79 -7.98
C ASP A 254 -9.74 -17.40 -9.33
N GLU A 255 -9.18 -17.90 -10.44
CA GLU A 255 -9.55 -17.44 -11.79
C GLU A 255 -11.05 -17.61 -12.11
N GLU A 256 -11.64 -18.74 -11.71
CA GLU A 256 -13.06 -19.02 -11.93
C GLU A 256 -13.95 -18.03 -11.15
N ASP A 257 -13.62 -17.77 -9.89
CA ASP A 257 -14.34 -16.82 -9.04
C ASP A 257 -14.18 -15.37 -9.52
N VAL A 258 -13.00 -15.02 -10.04
CA VAL A 258 -12.74 -13.71 -10.65
C VAL A 258 -13.62 -13.53 -11.88
N GLU A 259 -13.67 -14.52 -12.77
CA GLU A 259 -14.48 -14.45 -13.98
C GLU A 259 -15.97 -14.30 -13.65
N GLU A 260 -16.47 -15.07 -12.68
CA GLU A 260 -17.84 -15.00 -12.21
C GLU A 260 -18.15 -13.65 -11.55
N ALA A 261 -17.27 -13.16 -10.67
CA ALA A 261 -17.46 -11.86 -10.01
C ALA A 261 -17.51 -10.70 -11.03
N VAL A 262 -16.66 -10.73 -12.06
CA VAL A 262 -16.66 -9.69 -13.11
C VAL A 262 -17.93 -9.78 -13.97
N LYS A 263 -18.43 -10.98 -14.28
CA LYS A 263 -19.72 -11.15 -14.98
C LYS A 263 -20.89 -10.58 -14.16
N ARG A 264 -20.94 -10.88 -12.87
CA ARG A 264 -21.96 -10.33 -11.97
C ARG A 264 -21.87 -8.81 -11.85
N LEU A 265 -20.65 -8.26 -11.85
CA LEU A 265 -20.44 -6.81 -11.89
C LEU A 265 -20.96 -6.20 -13.20
N ARG A 266 -20.74 -6.87 -14.35
CA ARG A 266 -21.30 -6.46 -15.65
C ARG A 266 -22.81 -6.34 -15.56
N GLU A 267 -23.48 -7.38 -15.06
CA GLU A 267 -24.93 -7.37 -14.90
C GLU A 267 -25.39 -6.26 -13.95
N ALA A 268 -24.68 -6.01 -12.84
CA ALA A 268 -25.01 -4.92 -11.93
C ALA A 268 -24.97 -3.56 -12.64
N ILE A 269 -23.94 -3.33 -13.45
CA ILE A 269 -23.78 -2.09 -14.23
C ILE A 269 -24.90 -1.95 -15.25
N LEU A 270 -25.17 -2.98 -16.06
CA LEU A 270 -26.21 -2.93 -17.09
C LEU A 270 -27.62 -2.76 -16.47
N ASP A 271 -27.90 -3.43 -15.36
CA ASP A 271 -29.15 -3.28 -14.62
C ASP A 271 -29.29 -1.87 -14.01
N SER A 272 -28.21 -1.25 -13.54
CA SER A 272 -28.23 0.16 -13.09
C SER A 272 -28.59 1.15 -14.19
N ARG A 273 -28.27 0.80 -15.44
CA ARG A 273 -28.57 1.62 -16.62
C ARG A 273 -29.98 1.37 -17.17
N GLY A 274 -30.73 0.42 -16.61
CA GLY A 274 -32.02 -0.01 -17.17
C GLY A 274 -31.89 -0.83 -18.46
N GLU A 275 -30.68 -1.26 -18.83
CA GLU A 275 -30.41 -2.02 -20.06
C GLU A 275 -30.81 -3.51 -19.92
N ILE A 276 -31.22 -3.94 -18.72
CA ILE A 276 -31.74 -5.28 -18.42
C ILE A 276 -33.27 -5.27 -18.13
N GLY A 277 -33.90 -4.09 -18.13
CA GLY A 277 -35.33 -3.91 -17.79
C GLY A 277 -36.26 -3.85 -19.00
N GLY A 278 -36.45 -4.98 -19.68
CA GLY A 278 -37.44 -5.16 -20.73
C GLY A 278 -38.09 -6.55 -20.63
N ARG A 279 -38.93 -6.75 -19.61
CA ARG A 279 -39.94 -7.81 -19.54
C ARG A 279 -41.18 -7.29 -18.86
#